data_AF-A0A511Z5C6-F1
#
_entry.id   AF-A0A511Z5C6-F1
#
_cell.length_a   1.000
_cell.length_b   1.000
_cell.length_c   1.000
_cell.angle_alpha   90.00
_cell.angle_beta   90.00
_cell.angle_gamma   90.00
#
_symmetry.space_group_name_H-M   'P 1'
#
loop_
_entity.id
_entity.type
_entity.pdbx_description
1 polymer ?
#
loop_
_entity_poly.entity_id
_entity_poly.type
_entity_poly.pdbx_seq_one_letter_code
_entity_poly.pdbx_strand_id
1 'polypeptide(L)'
;MEYEVVYMKADYEPWWMFEDWEKMVQVRKHFETAEEAKGYLGELKNEFSAKYNYAEERNDCFFAYWSDCERMFCEGCDEDLQIFHGIISLVNGKPASITLINNSNI
;
A
#
# COMPACT_ATOMS: atom_id res chain seq x y z
N MET A 1 7.68 19.18 -2.53
CA MET A 1 7.86 17.77 -2.12
C MET A 1 7.10 16.94 -3.13
N GLU A 2 7.59 15.77 -3.48
CA GLU A 2 6.85 14.82 -4.32
C GLU A 2 6.11 13.84 -3.41
N TYR A 3 4.82 13.63 -3.66
CA TYR A 3 4.00 12.71 -2.88
C TYR A 3 3.54 11.57 -3.77
N GLU A 4 3.60 10.35 -3.26
CA GLU A 4 3.12 9.19 -4.00
C GLU A 4 2.25 8.30 -3.13
N VAL A 5 1.29 7.65 -3.78
CA VAL A 5 0.54 6.54 -3.21
C VAL A 5 0.65 5.38 -4.17
N VAL A 6 1.16 4.27 -3.65
CA VAL A 6 1.45 3.06 -4.41
C VAL A 6 0.54 1.94 -3.94
N TYR A 7 -0.15 1.29 -4.87
CA TYR A 7 -0.85 0.03 -4.64
C TYR A 7 -0.06 -1.12 -5.29
N MET A 8 0.11 -2.20 -4.53
CA MET A 8 0.79 -3.41 -4.96
C MET A 8 0.04 -4.67 -4.53
N LYS A 9 0.31 -5.77 -5.22
CA LYS A 9 -0.30 -7.08 -4.96
C LYS A 9 0.79 -8.13 -4.88
N ALA A 10 0.92 -8.79 -3.74
CA ALA A 10 1.99 -9.77 -3.49
C ALA A 10 1.46 -10.98 -2.70
N ASP A 11 2.20 -12.08 -2.75
CA ASP A 11 1.94 -13.35 -2.05
C ASP A 11 2.76 -13.48 -0.74
N TYR A 12 3.40 -12.41 -0.28
CA TYR A 12 4.20 -12.34 0.96
C TYR A 12 4.12 -10.97 1.63
N GLU A 13 4.28 -10.92 2.96
CA GLU A 13 4.30 -9.71 3.82
C GLU A 13 5.36 -9.87 4.93
N PRO A 14 6.11 -8.81 5.34
CA PRO A 14 6.13 -7.44 4.80
C PRO A 14 6.90 -7.32 3.49
N TRP A 15 6.21 -6.97 2.39
CA TRP A 15 6.84 -6.86 1.07
C TRP A 15 7.84 -5.71 0.95
N TRP A 16 7.63 -4.61 1.67
CA TRP A 16 8.47 -3.40 1.58
C TRP A 16 9.88 -3.57 2.15
N MET A 17 10.17 -4.70 2.80
CA MET A 17 11.51 -5.03 3.27
C MET A 17 12.40 -5.64 2.18
N PHE A 18 11.84 -5.99 1.03
CA PHE A 18 12.55 -6.65 -0.07
C PHE A 18 12.89 -5.65 -1.17
N GLU A 19 14.06 -5.74 -1.76
CA GLU A 19 14.52 -4.80 -2.82
C GLU A 19 13.64 -4.83 -4.07
N ASP A 20 13.06 -5.99 -4.37
CA ASP A 20 12.27 -6.24 -5.58
C ASP A 20 10.78 -5.92 -5.43
N TRP A 21 10.35 -5.31 -4.32
CA TRP A 21 8.94 -5.04 -4.04
C TRP A 21 8.26 -4.22 -5.14
N GLU A 22 9.00 -3.36 -5.84
CA GLU A 22 8.48 -2.54 -6.92
C GLU A 22 7.97 -3.35 -8.11
N LYS A 23 8.45 -4.59 -8.30
CA LYS A 23 7.97 -5.50 -9.35
C LYS A 23 6.50 -5.92 -9.15
N MET A 24 5.99 -5.78 -7.92
CA MET A 24 4.62 -6.15 -7.56
C MET A 24 3.63 -4.96 -7.64
N VAL A 25 4.13 -3.77 -8.00
CA VAL A 25 3.33 -2.56 -8.12
C VAL A 25 2.29 -2.70 -9.22
N GLN A 26 1.05 -2.46 -8.86
CA GLN A 26 -0.08 -2.44 -9.79
C GLN A 26 -0.41 -1.00 -10.20
N VAL A 27 -0.29 -0.06 -9.25
CA VAL A 27 -0.57 1.36 -9.47
C VAL A 27 0.43 2.20 -8.68
N ARG A 28 1.00 3.23 -9.31
CA ARG A 28 1.78 4.28 -8.66
C ARG A 28 1.22 5.62 -9.12
N LYS A 29 0.68 6.41 -8.19
CA LYS A 29 0.19 7.77 -8.47
C LYS A 29 1.07 8.79 -7.79
N HIS A 30 1.36 9.88 -8.51
CA HIS A 30 2.11 11.03 -8.03
C HIS A 30 1.14 12.19 -7.81
N PHE A 31 1.44 13.02 -6.81
CA PHE A 31 0.63 14.17 -6.43
C PHE A 31 1.53 15.37 -6.14
N GLU A 32 1.06 16.55 -6.49
CA GLU A 32 1.78 17.80 -6.24
C GLU A 32 1.62 18.26 -4.79
N THR A 33 0.50 17.91 -4.16
CA THR A 33 0.16 18.31 -2.78
C THR A 33 -0.08 17.13 -1.85
N ALA A 34 0.16 17.36 -0.55
CA ALA A 34 -0.13 16.38 0.48
C ALA A 34 -1.64 16.09 0.59
N GLU A 35 -2.48 17.11 0.38
CA GLU A 35 -3.95 17.00 0.43
C GLU A 35 -4.49 16.06 -0.64
N GLU A 36 -4.02 16.18 -1.88
CA GLU A 36 -4.44 15.28 -2.96
C GLU A 36 -4.02 13.84 -2.69
N ALA A 37 -2.77 13.64 -2.23
CA ALA A 37 -2.28 12.33 -1.85
C ALA A 37 -3.07 11.72 -0.69
N LYS A 38 -3.40 12.51 0.34
CA LYS A 38 -4.25 12.09 1.47
C LYS A 38 -5.65 11.71 1.01
N GLY A 39 -6.25 12.50 0.13
CA GLY A 39 -7.57 12.22 -0.44
C GLY A 39 -7.59 10.87 -1.14
N TYR A 40 -6.65 10.64 -2.05
CA TYR A 40 -6.54 9.39 -2.78
C TYR A 40 -6.21 8.19 -1.87
N LEU A 41 -5.29 8.37 -0.90
CA LEU A 41 -5.00 7.32 0.09
C LEU A 41 -6.26 6.95 0.88
N GLY A 42 -7.04 7.93 1.33
CA GLY A 42 -8.29 7.71 2.05
C GLY A 42 -9.33 6.95 1.22
N GLU A 43 -9.48 7.30 -0.05
CA GLU A 43 -10.35 6.59 -0.99
C GLU A 43 -9.96 5.11 -1.13
N LEU A 44 -8.67 4.82 -1.37
CA LEU A 44 -8.17 3.46 -1.46
C LEU A 44 -8.35 2.67 -0.15
N LYS A 45 -8.02 3.27 1.01
CA LYS A 45 -8.22 2.63 2.32
C LYS A 45 -9.69 2.27 2.53
N ASN A 46 -10.62 3.15 2.18
CA ASN A 46 -12.05 2.90 2.29
C ASN A 46 -12.51 1.78 1.34
N GLU A 47 -12.09 1.82 0.08
CA GLU A 47 -12.39 0.78 -0.91
C GLU A 47 -11.88 -0.58 -0.44
N PHE A 48 -10.64 -0.66 0.03
CA PHE A 48 -10.00 -1.91 0.42
C PHE A 48 -10.59 -2.44 1.73
N SER A 49 -10.90 -1.57 2.69
CA SER A 49 -11.57 -1.98 3.93
C SER A 49 -12.99 -2.51 3.69
N ALA A 50 -13.65 -2.10 2.61
CA ALA A 50 -14.95 -2.64 2.22
C ALA A 50 -14.85 -3.99 1.50
N LYS A 51 -13.71 -4.27 0.85
CA LYS A 51 -13.49 -5.47 0.04
C LYS A 51 -12.82 -6.60 0.79
N TYR A 52 -11.97 -6.28 1.76
CA TYR A 52 -11.12 -7.24 2.47
C TYR A 52 -11.45 -7.26 3.97
N ASN A 53 -11.48 -8.46 4.54
CA ASN A 53 -11.93 -8.67 5.92
C ASN A 53 -10.84 -8.37 6.95
N TYR A 54 -9.57 -8.41 6.52
CA TYR A 54 -8.42 -8.21 7.39
C TYR A 54 -7.58 -7.05 6.89
N ALA A 55 -7.01 -6.32 7.83
CA ALA A 55 -6.10 -5.22 7.56
C ALA A 55 -5.01 -5.11 8.62
N GLU A 56 -3.86 -4.60 8.23
CA GLU A 56 -2.78 -4.20 9.12
C GLU A 56 -2.20 -2.86 8.67
N GLU A 57 -1.82 -2.02 9.64
CA GLU A 57 -1.22 -0.71 9.41
C GLU A 57 0.09 -0.60 10.19
N ARG A 58 1.16 -0.11 9.54
CA ARG A 58 2.46 0.09 10.16
C ARG A 58 3.03 1.46 9.77
N ASN A 59 3.62 2.16 10.76
CA ASN A 59 4.28 3.46 10.60
C ASN A 59 3.45 4.57 9.92
N ASP A 60 2.11 4.46 9.95
CA ASP A 60 1.16 5.36 9.29
C ASP A 60 1.40 5.55 7.77
N CYS A 61 2.16 4.65 7.13
CA CYS A 61 2.50 4.74 5.71
C CYS A 61 2.50 3.40 4.98
N PHE A 62 2.36 2.28 5.70
CA PHE A 62 2.17 0.95 5.13
C PHE A 62 0.82 0.40 5.55
N PHE A 63 0.04 -0.06 4.58
CA PHE A 63 -1.27 -0.65 4.82
C PHE A 63 -1.36 -1.96 4.06
N ALA A 64 -1.76 -3.02 4.75
CA ALA A 64 -1.96 -4.35 4.19
C ALA A 64 -3.43 -4.72 4.31
N TYR A 65 -4.00 -5.31 3.26
CA TYR A 65 -5.36 -5.81 3.24
C TYR A 65 -5.41 -7.21 2.66
N TRP A 66 -6.22 -8.10 3.23
CA TRP A 66 -6.39 -9.46 2.71
C TRP A 66 -7.70 -10.09 3.15
N SER A 67 -8.06 -11.22 2.53
CA SER A 67 -9.21 -12.04 2.91
C SER A 67 -8.86 -13.51 2.77
N ASP A 68 -9.52 -14.37 3.55
CA ASP A 68 -9.31 -15.81 3.47
C ASP A 68 -9.67 -16.40 2.11
N CYS A 69 -10.55 -15.71 1.37
CA CYS A 69 -11.10 -16.15 0.10
C CYS A 69 -10.18 -15.85 -1.10
N GLU A 70 -9.21 -14.95 -0.96
CA GLU A 70 -8.30 -14.58 -2.04
C GLU A 70 -6.91 -15.19 -1.80
N ARG A 71 -6.66 -16.30 -2.50
CA ARG A 71 -5.40 -17.06 -2.46
C ARG A 71 -4.96 -17.43 -3.87
N MET A 72 -3.68 -17.72 -4.04
CA MET A 72 -3.14 -18.27 -5.28
C MET A 72 -2.40 -19.57 -5.01
N PHE A 73 -2.60 -20.56 -5.88
CA PHE A 73 -1.81 -21.78 -5.83
C PHE A 73 -0.41 -21.53 -6.39
N CYS A 74 0.62 -21.82 -5.60
CA CYS A 74 2.01 -21.75 -6.04
C CYS A 74 2.53 -23.15 -6.36
N GLU A 75 2.73 -23.45 -7.64
CA GLU A 75 3.23 -24.76 -8.10
C GLU A 75 4.62 -25.11 -7.54
N GLY A 76 5.45 -24.09 -7.29
CA GLY A 76 6.80 -24.30 -6.73
C GLY A 76 6.79 -24.70 -5.26
N CYS A 77 5.76 -24.28 -4.51
CA CYS A 77 5.59 -24.59 -3.10
C CYS A 77 4.59 -25.74 -2.84
N ASP A 78 3.74 -26.06 -3.82
CA ASP A 78 2.60 -26.98 -3.70
C ASP A 78 1.59 -26.54 -2.61
N GLU A 79 1.38 -25.23 -2.47
CA GLU A 79 0.54 -24.62 -1.42
C GLU A 79 -0.28 -23.43 -1.94
N ASP A 80 -1.41 -23.16 -1.29
CA ASP A 80 -2.21 -21.96 -1.49
C ASP A 80 -1.65 -20.78 -0.69
N LEU A 81 -1.02 -19.83 -1.37
CA LEU A 81 -0.46 -18.63 -0.78
C LEU A 81 -1.52 -17.54 -0.61
N GLN A 82 -1.46 -16.86 0.54
CA GLN A 82 -2.29 -15.69 0.82
C GLN A 82 -1.88 -14.54 -0.09
N ILE A 83 -2.87 -13.90 -0.70
CA ILE A 83 -2.67 -12.66 -1.44
C ILE A 83 -2.85 -11.46 -0.51
N PHE A 84 -1.90 -10.55 -0.55
CA PHE A 84 -1.93 -9.27 0.14
C PHE A 84 -2.08 -8.11 -0.84
N HIS A 85 -2.93 -7.17 -0.46
CA HIS A 85 -3.16 -5.91 -1.12
C HIS A 85 -2.50 -4.79 -0.32
N GLY A 86 -1.34 -4.34 -0.80
CA GLY A 86 -0.51 -3.37 -0.12
C GLY A 86 -0.72 -1.95 -0.63
N ILE A 87 -0.83 -0.99 0.29
CA ILE A 87 -0.76 0.44 -0.01
C ILE A 87 0.45 1.04 0.72
N ILE A 88 1.24 1.85 0.01
CA ILE A 88 2.37 2.59 0.57
C ILE A 88 2.22 4.07 0.23
N SER A 89 2.39 4.95 1.22
CA SER A 89 2.56 6.38 0.98
C SER A 89 4.04 6.77 1.04
N LEU A 90 4.49 7.53 0.04
CA LEU A 90 5.88 7.98 -0.10
C LEU A 90 5.95 9.50 -0.15
N VAL A 91 7.04 10.05 0.36
CA VAL A 91 7.43 11.46 0.21
C VAL A 91 8.87 11.50 -0.31
N ASN A 92 9.05 12.11 -1.48
CA ASN A 92 10.31 12.14 -2.23
C ASN A 92 10.91 10.72 -2.36
N GLY A 93 10.09 9.75 -2.78
CA GLY A 93 10.49 8.35 -2.98
C GLY A 93 10.75 7.54 -1.71
N LYS A 94 10.47 8.06 -0.51
CA LYS A 94 10.68 7.34 0.75
C LYS A 94 9.38 7.13 1.52
N PRO A 95 9.14 5.95 2.11
CA PRO A 95 7.96 5.71 2.93
C PRO A 95 7.84 6.72 4.06
N ALA A 96 6.69 7.41 4.10
CA ALA A 96 6.46 8.48 5.06
C ALA A 96 4.97 8.70 5.29
N SER A 97 4.60 9.03 6.52
CA SER A 97 3.22 9.36 6.88
C SER A 97 2.80 10.67 6.22
N ILE A 98 2.04 10.58 5.13
CA ILE A 98 1.49 11.76 4.46
C ILE A 98 0.37 12.40 5.28
N THR A 99 -0.31 11.65 6.15
CA THR A 99 -1.43 12.12 6.97
C THR A 99 -0.98 13.16 8.00
N LEU A 100 0.26 13.08 8.48
CA LEU A 100 0.85 13.98 9.47
C LEU A 100 1.45 15.28 8.89
N ILE A 101 1.47 15.42 7.55
CA ILE A 101 2.04 16.61 6.89
C ILE A 101 1.00 17.72 6.89
N ASN A 102 1.22 18.77 7.69
CA ASN A 102 0.36 19.97 7.69
C ASN A 102 0.99 21.05 6.80
N ASN A 103 0.21 21.63 5.88
CA ASN A 103 0.63 22.71 4.99
C ASN A 103 0.90 24.07 5.69
N SER A 104 1.13 24.07 7.01
CA SER A 104 1.27 25.29 7.82
C SER A 104 2.64 26.00 7.70
N ASN A 105 3.43 25.73 6.67
CA ASN A 105 4.72 26.40 6.44
C ASN A 105 4.94 26.78 4.96
N ILE A 106 4.00 27.55 4.40
CA ILE A 106 4.27 28.43 3.25
C ILE A 106 4.10 29.86 3.74
#